data_AF-X1DGH7-F1
#
_entry.id   AF-X1DGH7-F1
#
_cell.length_a   1.000
_cell.length_b   1.000
_cell.length_c   1.000
_cell.angle_alpha   90.00
_cell.angle_beta   90.00
_cell.angle_gamma   90.00
#
_symmetry.space_group_name_H-M   'P 1'
#
loop_
_entity.id
_entity.type
_entity.pdbx_description
1 polymer ?
#
loop_
_entity_poly.entity_id
_entity_poly.type
_entity_poly.pdbx_seq_one_letter_code
_entity_poly.pdbx_strand_id
1 'polypeptide(L)'
;NITTVKENNSNYKILGFSAEEFSNFPEIKMRAKIKLNQRLLKETIQQVIFSTSRDESKTFLNGALFKIINNKIEVVTTDSHRLSLKNIKPVDIY
;
A
#
# COMPACT_ATOMS: atom_id res chain seq x y z
N ASN A 1 23.95 19.31 -2.53
CA ASN A 1 24.64 18.06 -2.97
C ASN A 1 24.59 17.95 -4.49
N ILE A 2 25.69 17.56 -5.17
CA ILE A 2 25.68 17.34 -6.62
C ILE A 2 25.88 15.85 -6.89
N THR A 3 24.91 15.22 -7.53
CA THR A 3 25.01 13.83 -8.01
C THR A 3 25.39 13.85 -9.48
N THR A 4 26.42 13.10 -9.85
CA THR A 4 26.87 13.00 -11.25
C THR A 4 26.44 11.65 -11.83
N VAL A 5 25.70 11.67 -12.94
CA VAL A 5 25.30 10.47 -13.69
C VAL A 5 26.08 10.46 -15.01
N LYS A 6 26.79 9.36 -15.28
CA LYS A 6 27.59 9.20 -16.50
C LYS A 6 27.11 7.98 -17.27
N GLU A 7 27.01 8.13 -18.58
CA GLU A 7 26.74 7.04 -19.52
C GLU A 7 27.53 7.31 -20.81
N ASN A 8 28.45 6.42 -21.17
CA ASN A 8 29.36 6.62 -22.31
C ASN A 8 30.03 8.01 -22.27
N ASN A 9 29.78 8.84 -23.30
CA ASN A 9 30.30 10.20 -23.42
C ASN A 9 29.37 11.27 -22.81
N SER A 10 28.23 10.86 -22.24
CA SER A 10 27.28 11.75 -21.58
C SER A 10 27.59 11.90 -20.10
N ASN A 11 27.53 13.14 -19.61
CA ASN A 11 27.80 13.48 -18.23
C ASN A 11 26.77 14.52 -17.73
N TYR A 12 25.93 14.10 -16.79
CA TYR A 12 24.86 14.91 -16.23
C TYR A 12 25.15 15.23 -14.76
N LYS A 13 24.98 16.51 -14.39
CA LYS A 13 25.04 16.96 -13.01
C LYS A 13 23.63 17.27 -12.52
N ILE A 14 23.21 16.61 -11.46
CA ILE A 14 21.90 16.80 -10.83
C ILE A 14 22.14 17.49 -9.49
N LEU A 15 21.49 18.63 -9.30
CA LEU A 15 21.44 19.33 -8.01
C LEU A 15 20.43 18.62 -7.11
N GLY A 16 20.90 18.14 -5.96
CA GLY A 16 20.10 17.48 -4.95
C GLY A 16 20.16 18.17 -3.60
N PHE A 17 19.17 17.87 -2.77
CA PHE A 17 19.04 18.31 -1.39
C PHE A 17 19.93 17.50 -0.44
N SER A 18 20.05 17.94 0.81
CA SER A 18 20.69 17.12 1.84
C SER A 18 19.84 15.88 2.14
N ALA A 19 20.48 14.72 2.34
CA ALA A 19 19.75 13.55 2.83
C ALA A 19 19.15 13.81 4.23
N GLU A 20 19.79 14.70 5.00
CA GLU A 20 19.34 15.12 6.34
C GLU A 20 18.09 16.01 6.29
N GLU A 21 17.81 16.66 5.15
CA GLU A 21 16.58 17.44 4.93
C GLU A 21 15.38 16.54 4.58
N PHE A 22 15.63 15.27 4.26
CA PHE A 22 14.56 14.32 3.96
C PHE A 22 13.96 13.78 5.25
N SER A 23 12.64 13.88 5.40
CA SER A 23 11.93 13.35 6.56
C SER A 23 12.21 11.86 6.74
N ASN A 24 12.61 11.47 7.95
CA ASN A 24 12.75 10.06 8.28
C ASN A 24 11.42 9.32 8.11
N PHE A 25 11.49 8.07 7.66
CA PHE A 25 10.33 7.20 7.73
C PHE A 25 9.86 7.07 9.18
N PRO A 26 8.54 7.09 9.42
CA PRO A 26 8.01 6.93 10.77
C PRO A 26 8.39 5.55 11.32
N GLU A 27 8.64 5.47 12.62
CA GLU A 27 8.83 4.19 13.30
C GLU A 27 7.52 3.39 13.28
N ILE A 28 7.54 2.20 12.68
CA ILE A 28 6.35 1.34 12.57
C ILE A 28 6.33 0.38 13.76
N LYS A 29 5.41 0.62 14.70
CA LYS A 29 5.11 -0.37 15.76
C LYS A 29 4.30 -1.52 15.16
N MET A 30 4.93 -2.68 15.00
CA MET A 30 4.30 -3.87 14.44
C MET A 30 3.23 -4.41 15.40
N ARG A 31 1.95 -4.26 15.02
CA ARG A 31 0.80 -4.76 15.80
C ARG A 31 0.35 -6.17 15.38
N ALA A 32 0.59 -6.53 14.13
CA ALA A 32 0.27 -7.83 13.55
C ALA A 32 1.23 -8.10 12.40
N LYS A 33 1.57 -9.36 12.18
CA LYS A 33 2.39 -9.78 11.04
C LYS A 33 1.70 -10.93 10.31
N ILE A 34 1.63 -10.82 8.99
CA ILE A 34 1.04 -11.83 8.13
C ILE A 34 2.01 -12.22 7.02
N LYS A 35 1.95 -13.48 6.61
CA LYS A 35 2.60 -13.95 5.39
C LYS A 35 1.51 -14.27 4.39
N LEU A 36 1.58 -13.68 3.20
CA LEU A 36 0.55 -13.83 2.17
C LEU A 36 1.21 -14.05 0.81
N ASN A 37 0.57 -14.84 -0.05
CA ASN A 37 1.02 -14.99 -1.42
C ASN A 37 0.84 -13.66 -2.18
N GLN A 38 1.89 -13.19 -2.86
CA GLN A 38 1.90 -11.90 -3.57
C GLN A 38 0.81 -11.83 -4.66
N ARG A 39 0.62 -12.90 -5.43
CA ARG A 39 -0.40 -12.97 -6.48
C ARG A 39 -1.79 -12.87 -5.87
N LEU A 40 -2.06 -13.60 -4.78
CA LEU A 40 -3.33 -13.54 -4.06
C LEU A 40 -3.64 -12.13 -3.55
N LEU A 41 -2.65 -11.42 -3.01
CA LEU A 41 -2.80 -10.03 -2.58
C LEU A 41 -3.17 -9.11 -3.76
N LYS A 42 -2.40 -9.19 -4.85
CA LYS A 42 -2.61 -8.38 -6.05
C LYS A 42 -4.00 -8.58 -6.65
N GLU A 43 -4.38 -9.84 -6.87
CA GLU A 43 -5.70 -10.18 -7.43
C GLU A 43 -6.84 -9.73 -6.52
N THR A 44 -6.66 -9.83 -5.20
CA THR A 44 -7.66 -9.38 -4.23
C THR A 44 -7.86 -7.87 -4.28
N ILE A 45 -6.79 -7.09 -4.30
CA ILE A 45 -6.89 -5.64 -4.45
C ILE A 45 -7.60 -5.28 -5.76
N GLN A 46 -7.21 -5.88 -6.89
CA GLN A 46 -7.84 -5.62 -8.18
C GLN A 46 -9.33 -5.95 -8.20
N GLN A 47 -9.75 -6.99 -7.48
CA GLN A 47 -11.15 -7.40 -7.40
C GLN A 47 -12.01 -6.54 -6.49
N VAL A 48 -11.44 -5.83 -5.51
CA VAL A 48 -12.24 -5.04 -4.55
C VAL A 48 -12.11 -3.53 -4.75
N ILE A 49 -11.00 -3.03 -5.28
CA ILE A 49 -10.67 -1.59 -5.26
C ILE A 49 -11.67 -0.72 -6.00
N PHE A 50 -12.36 -1.26 -7.01
CA PHE A 50 -13.34 -0.49 -7.80
C PHE A 50 -14.51 0.03 -6.96
N SER A 51 -14.80 -0.59 -5.80
CA SER A 51 -15.86 -0.16 -4.90
C SER A 51 -15.40 0.88 -3.88
N THR A 52 -14.18 1.42 -3.91
CA THR A 52 -13.80 2.53 -3.01
C THR A 52 -14.41 3.85 -3.45
N SER A 53 -14.68 4.72 -2.48
CA SER A 53 -15.08 6.10 -2.75
C SER A 53 -13.93 6.93 -3.33
N ARG A 54 -14.28 7.96 -4.11
CA ARG A 54 -13.39 9.07 -4.49
C ARG A 54 -13.79 10.40 -3.84
N ASP A 55 -14.83 10.36 -3.01
CA ASP A 55 -15.36 11.52 -2.28
C ASP A 55 -14.39 11.88 -1.14
N GLU A 56 -13.75 13.04 -1.27
CA GLU A 56 -12.81 13.55 -0.26
C GLU A 56 -13.48 13.91 1.06
N SER A 57 -14.81 14.08 1.10
CA SER A 57 -15.55 14.28 2.36
C SER A 57 -15.70 12.99 3.18
N LYS A 58 -15.54 11.82 2.55
CA LYS A 58 -15.68 10.48 3.17
C LYS A 58 -14.38 9.69 3.07
N THR A 59 -13.28 10.27 3.56
CA THR A 59 -11.92 9.68 3.45
C THR A 59 -11.79 8.26 4.01
N PHE A 60 -12.61 7.87 4.99
CA PHE A 60 -12.64 6.50 5.52
C PHE A 60 -13.12 5.45 4.49
N LEU A 61 -13.77 5.87 3.40
CA LEU A 61 -14.20 5.00 2.28
C LEU A 61 -13.24 5.01 1.08
N ASN A 62 -12.19 5.84 1.12
CA ASN A 62 -11.21 5.93 0.04
C ASN A 62 -10.16 4.79 0.09
N GLY A 63 -10.18 4.00 1.17
CA GLY A 63 -9.28 2.87 1.38
C GLY A 63 -9.98 1.51 1.32
N ALA A 64 -9.19 0.47 1.56
CA ALA A 64 -9.67 -0.89 1.76
C ALA A 64 -9.45 -1.29 3.22
N LEU A 65 -10.50 -1.80 3.86
CA LEU A 65 -10.39 -2.42 5.17
C LEU A 65 -9.76 -3.80 5.03
N PHE A 66 -8.69 -4.05 5.78
CA PHE A 66 -8.10 -5.37 5.97
C PHE A 66 -8.35 -5.81 7.40
N LYS A 67 -9.15 -6.87 7.58
CA LYS A 67 -9.53 -7.37 8.90
C LYS A 67 -9.11 -8.83 9.06
N ILE A 68 -8.34 -9.13 10.09
CA ILE A 68 -7.97 -10.50 10.43
C ILE A 68 -9.08 -11.09 11.30
N ILE A 69 -9.69 -12.19 10.86
CA ILE A 69 -10.75 -12.90 11.59
C ILE A 69 -10.67 -14.39 11.29
N ASN A 70 -10.74 -15.23 12.32
CA ASN A 70 -10.78 -16.70 12.18
C ASN A 70 -9.70 -17.27 11.23
N ASN A 71 -8.45 -16.83 11.39
CA ASN A 71 -7.30 -17.19 10.55
C ASN A 71 -7.46 -16.87 9.05
N LYS A 72 -8.29 -15.88 8.72
CA LYS A 72 -8.47 -15.33 7.38
C LYS A 72 -8.32 -13.82 7.41
N ILE A 73 -8.17 -13.23 6.24
CA ILE A 73 -8.23 -11.79 6.04
C ILE A 73 -9.48 -11.49 5.22
N GLU A 74 -10.38 -10.69 5.80
CA GLU A 74 -11.47 -10.03 5.10
C GLU A 74 -10.94 -8.72 4.52
N VAL A 75 -11.06 -8.57 3.20
CA VAL A 75 -10.76 -7.33 2.48
C VAL A 75 -12.07 -6.72 2.01
N VAL A 76 -12.37 -5.51 2.47
CA VAL A 76 -13.66 -4.84 2.24
C VAL A 76 -13.45 -3.43 1.70
N THR A 77 -14.23 -3.04 0.69
CA THR A 77 -14.28 -1.70 0.10
C THR A 77 -15.73 -1.31 -0.15
N THR A 78 -16.06 -0.02 -0.02
CA THR A 78 -17.39 0.51 -0.34
C THR A 78 -17.36 2.01 -0.63
N ASP A 79 -18.29 2.46 -1.48
CA ASP A 79 -18.49 3.86 -1.87
C ASP A 79 -19.86 4.38 -1.41
N SER A 80 -20.49 3.69 -0.44
CA SER A 80 -21.88 3.85 0.03
C SER A 80 -22.98 3.41 -0.93
N HIS A 81 -22.68 3.06 -2.18
CA HIS A 81 -23.64 2.52 -3.14
C HIS A 81 -23.44 1.03 -3.40
N ARG A 82 -22.19 0.57 -3.37
CA ARG A 82 -21.80 -0.83 -3.56
C ARG A 82 -20.74 -1.24 -2.55
N LEU A 83 -20.67 -2.53 -2.30
CA LEU A 83 -19.69 -3.13 -1.40
C LEU A 83 -19.06 -4.33 -2.08
N SER A 84 -17.73 -4.41 -2.03
CA SER A 84 -16.98 -5.59 -2.41
C SER A 84 -16.33 -6.20 -1.17
N LEU A 85 -16.44 -7.52 -1.04
CA LEU A 85 -15.83 -8.27 0.06
C LEU A 85 -15.11 -9.48 -0.52
N LYS A 86 -13.87 -9.69 -0.08
CA LYS A 86 -13.12 -10.91 -0.40
C LYS A 86 -12.46 -11.50 0.85
N ASN A 87 -12.67 -12.80 1.03
CA ASN A 87 -11.97 -13.59 2.03
C ASN A 87 -10.71 -14.21 1.41
N ILE A 88 -9.56 -13.98 2.04
CA ILE A 88 -8.30 -14.62 1.65
C ILE A 88 -7.66 -15.34 2.83
N LYS A 89 -7.02 -16.47 2.53
CA LYS A 89 -6.28 -17.25 3.52
C LYS A 89 -4.80 -16.88 3.45
N PRO A 90 -4.21 -16.30 4.51
CA PRO A 90 -2.77 -16.10 4.57
C PRO A 90 -2.03 -17.43 4.67
N VAL A 91 -0.74 -17.41 4.33
CA VAL A 91 0.19 -18.52 4.55
C VAL A 91 0.39 -18.71 6.05
N ASP A 92 0.69 -17.62 6.76
CA ASP A 92 0.89 -17.59 8.22
C ASP A 92 0.36 -16.27 8.81
N ILE A 93 -0.02 -16.31 10.08
CA ILE A 93 -0.34 -15.15 10.92
C ILE A 93 0.50 -15.30 12.20
N TYR A 94 1.23 -14.25 12.57
CA TYR A 94 2.09 -14.21 13.77
C TYR A 94 1.53 -13.23 14.79
#